data_AF-A0AAW5EV26-F1
#
_entry.id   AF-A0AAW5EV26-F1
#
_cell.length_a   1.000
_cell.length_b   1.000
_cell.length_c   1.000
_cell.angle_alpha   90.00
_cell.angle_beta   90.00
_cell.angle_gamma   90.00
#
_symmetry.space_group_name_H-M   'P 1'
#
loop_
_entity.id
_entity.type
_entity.pdbx_description
1 polymer ?
#
loop_
_entity_poly.entity_id
_entity_poly.type
_entity_poly.pdbx_seq_one_letter_code
_entity_poly.pdbx_strand_id
1 'polypeptide(L)'
;VDYHLAPSFGGENCAIHGNGWQRRWGLDRLANSSATLTLDHAPTRDLMGQWPFSYRAQLRYDLRENGLSIGILLENTDTRDQPVGMGFHPYFPRHTGLKLGFAASSVWTNGPDHLPALRVPVEGEWSFAHMRDAGQEPIDNCYA
;
A
#
# COMPACT_ATOMS: atom_id res chain seq x y z
N VAL A 1 -8.95 -22.96 -7.74
CA VAL A 1 -9.07 -22.96 -6.27
C VAL A 1 -9.50 -21.56 -5.90
N ASP A 2 -10.56 -21.46 -5.10
CA ASP A 2 -11.11 -20.16 -4.71
C ASP A 2 -10.57 -19.77 -3.34
N TYR A 3 -10.23 -18.49 -3.19
CA TYR A 3 -9.69 -17.93 -1.95
C TYR A 3 -10.63 -16.85 -1.43
N HIS A 4 -11.06 -16.98 -0.17
CA HIS A 4 -11.95 -16.02 0.48
C HIS A 4 -11.21 -15.34 1.62
N LEU A 5 -11.07 -14.02 1.52
CA LEU A 5 -10.47 -13.19 2.55
C LEU A 5 -11.56 -12.47 3.35
N ALA A 6 -11.38 -12.41 4.66
CA ALA A 6 -12.22 -11.61 5.53
C ALA A 6 -11.87 -10.11 5.36
N PRO A 7 -12.84 -9.20 5.50
CA PRO A 7 -12.57 -7.77 5.61
C PRO A 7 -11.57 -7.48 6.73
N SER A 8 -10.57 -6.65 6.45
CA SER A 8 -9.44 -6.38 7.37
C SER A 8 -9.49 -4.99 8.00
N PHE A 9 -10.45 -4.15 7.61
CA PHE A 9 -10.61 -2.78 8.09
C PHE A 9 -12.09 -2.45 8.36
N GLY A 10 -12.37 -1.72 9.43
CA GLY A 10 -13.74 -1.38 9.83
C GLY A 10 -14.40 -0.43 8.82
N GLY A 11 -15.62 -0.76 8.39
CA GLY A 11 -16.37 0.02 7.40
C GLY A 11 -16.17 -0.45 5.95
N GLU A 12 -15.19 -1.33 5.70
CA GLU A 12 -14.95 -1.91 4.39
C GLU A 12 -15.58 -3.31 4.26
N ASN A 13 -16.12 -3.60 3.07
CA ASN A 13 -16.68 -4.92 2.75
C ASN A 13 -15.64 -5.87 2.15
N CYS A 14 -14.47 -5.35 1.77
CA CYS A 14 -13.39 -6.10 1.14
C CYS A 14 -12.14 -6.16 2.04
N ALA A 15 -11.30 -7.17 1.80
CA ALA A 15 -9.97 -7.19 2.37
C ALA A 15 -9.13 -6.05 1.78
N ILE A 16 -8.49 -5.26 2.64
CA ILE A 16 -7.68 -4.09 2.26
C ILE A 16 -6.29 -4.15 2.92
N HIS A 17 -5.27 -3.73 2.18
CA HIS A 17 -3.87 -3.59 2.61
C HIS A 17 -3.14 -4.88 3.07
N GLY A 18 -3.73 -6.05 2.83
CA GLY A 18 -3.15 -7.33 3.24
C GLY A 18 -3.02 -7.45 4.76
N ASN A 19 -2.12 -8.32 5.22
CA ASN A 19 -1.97 -8.62 6.65
C ASN A 19 -0.70 -8.04 7.29
N GLY A 20 0.31 -7.65 6.51
CA GLY A 20 1.62 -7.26 7.04
C GLY A 20 1.59 -6.09 8.04
N TRP A 21 0.69 -5.14 7.86
CA TRP A 21 0.56 -3.95 8.73
C TRP A 21 -0.02 -4.24 10.12
N GLN A 22 -0.71 -5.38 10.29
CA GLN A 22 -1.30 -5.81 11.57
C GLN A 22 -0.40 -6.79 12.33
N ARG A 23 0.81 -7.04 11.81
CA ARG A 23 1.71 -8.09 12.29
C ARG A 23 2.92 -7.48 12.95
N ARG A 24 3.49 -8.20 13.91
CA ARG A 24 4.79 -7.85 14.47
C ARG A 24 5.89 -8.25 13.50
N TRP A 25 6.75 -7.29 13.16
CA TRP A 25 7.96 -7.53 12.37
C TRP A 25 9.13 -7.80 13.31
N GLY A 26 10.02 -8.70 12.90
CA GLY A 26 11.30 -8.94 13.57
C GLY A 26 12.35 -7.93 13.11
N LEU A 27 13.19 -7.46 14.03
CA LEU A 27 14.38 -6.70 13.68
C LEU A 27 15.48 -7.66 13.24
N ASP A 28 15.84 -7.61 11.96
CA ASP A 28 16.89 -8.45 11.37
C ASP A 28 18.26 -7.78 11.46
N ARG A 29 18.32 -6.48 11.16
CA ARG A 29 19.56 -5.69 11.24
C ARG A 29 19.28 -4.26 11.69
N LEU A 30 20.17 -3.74 12.53
CA LEU A 30 20.18 -2.35 12.96
C LEU A 30 21.58 -1.76 12.79
N ALA A 31 21.66 -0.56 12.24
CA ALA A 31 22.86 0.25 12.14
C ALA A 31 22.53 1.72 12.40
N ASN A 32 23.55 2.58 12.49
CA ASN A 32 23.38 3.99 12.86
C ASN A 32 22.38 4.77 11.97
N SER A 33 22.27 4.41 10.70
CA SER A 33 21.41 5.09 9.72
C SER A 33 20.56 4.12 8.89
N SER A 34 20.35 2.89 9.35
CA SER A 34 19.51 1.94 8.64
C SER A 34 18.91 0.87 9.56
N ALA A 35 17.72 0.41 9.24
CA ALA A 35 17.11 -0.75 9.89
C ALA A 35 16.50 -1.69 8.83
N THR A 36 16.62 -2.99 9.06
CA THR A 36 15.99 -4.03 8.25
C THR A 36 15.06 -4.83 9.13
N LEU A 37 13.80 -4.88 8.75
CA LEU A 37 12.75 -5.63 9.42
C LEU A 37 12.29 -6.78 8.52
N THR A 38 11.99 -7.93 9.10
CA THR A 38 11.51 -9.11 8.37
C THR A 38 10.20 -9.60 8.97
N LEU A 39 9.29 -10.02 8.10
CA LEU A 39 8.06 -10.72 8.47
C LEU A 39 7.98 -12.03 7.70
N ASP A 40 8.01 -13.14 8.44
CA ASP A 40 7.65 -14.44 7.91
C ASP A 40 6.17 -14.70 8.14
N HIS A 41 5.45 -14.99 7.07
CA HIS A 41 4.05 -15.36 7.10
C HIS A 41 3.87 -16.80 6.60
N ALA A 42 3.20 -17.59 7.43
CA ALA A 42 2.66 -18.89 7.05
C ALA A 42 1.14 -18.89 7.35
N PRO A 43 0.30 -19.45 6.47
CA PRO A 43 -1.14 -19.50 6.65
C PRO A 43 -1.51 -20.61 7.66
N THR A 44 -1.52 -20.27 8.94
CA THR A 44 -1.92 -21.17 10.04
C THR A 44 -3.42 -21.10 10.30
N ARG A 45 -3.95 -22.04 11.09
CA ARG A 45 -5.40 -22.16 11.36
C ARG A 45 -5.99 -20.92 12.05
N ASP A 46 -5.22 -20.27 12.92
CA ASP A 46 -5.59 -19.02 13.61
C ASP A 46 -5.59 -17.80 12.68
N LEU A 47 -5.04 -17.93 11.47
CA LEU A 47 -4.99 -16.89 10.45
C LEU A 47 -5.96 -17.17 9.29
N MET A 48 -6.89 -18.11 9.46
CA MET A 48 -7.92 -18.38 8.45
C MET A 48 -8.69 -17.10 8.10
N GLY A 49 -8.93 -16.89 6.81
CA GLY A 49 -9.53 -15.66 6.28
C GLY A 49 -8.54 -14.52 6.07
N GLN A 50 -7.27 -14.64 6.49
CA GLN A 50 -6.20 -13.75 6.06
C GLN A 50 -5.52 -14.29 4.81
N TRP A 51 -4.39 -13.66 4.43
CA TRP A 51 -3.59 -14.04 3.28
C TRP A 51 -3.26 -15.56 3.29
N PRO A 52 -3.50 -16.30 2.19
CA PRO A 52 -3.51 -17.76 2.22
C PRO A 52 -2.21 -18.39 1.69
N PHE A 53 -1.19 -17.60 1.37
CA PHE A 53 0.09 -18.05 0.79
C PHE A 53 1.24 -17.71 1.73
N SER A 54 2.18 -18.62 1.92
CA SER A 54 3.41 -18.34 2.67
C SER A 54 4.29 -17.32 1.93
N TYR A 55 4.79 -16.33 2.66
CA TYR A 55 5.74 -15.35 2.11
C TYR A 55 6.73 -14.88 3.17
N ARG A 56 7.86 -14.37 2.71
CA ARG A 56 8.77 -13.55 3.51
C ARG A 56 8.76 -12.13 2.97
N ALA A 57 8.45 -11.17 3.82
CA ALA A 57 8.54 -9.75 3.48
C ALA A 57 9.70 -9.11 4.24
N GLN A 58 10.39 -8.18 3.59
CA GLN A 58 11.43 -7.37 4.19
C GLN A 58 11.14 -5.89 3.96
N LEU A 59 11.26 -5.11 5.04
CA LEU A 59 11.27 -3.66 4.98
C LEU A 59 12.66 -3.17 5.32
N ARG A 60 13.21 -2.30 4.48
CA ARG A 60 14.50 -1.67 4.72
C ARG A 60 14.31 -0.16 4.75
N TYR A 61 14.75 0.44 5.85
CA TYR A 61 14.82 1.88 6.02
C TYR A 61 16.28 2.29 5.94
N ASP A 62 16.61 3.24 5.07
CA ASP A 62 17.92 3.88 5.01
C ASP A 62 17.75 5.39 5.16
N LEU A 63 18.26 5.93 6.27
CA LEU A 63 18.31 7.37 6.51
C LEU A 63 19.55 7.94 5.83
N ARG A 64 19.35 8.96 4.99
CA ARG A 64 20.38 9.72 4.30
C ARG A 64 20.31 11.17 4.78
N GLU A 65 21.36 11.94 4.49
CA GLU A 65 21.42 13.36 4.85
C GLU A 65 20.18 14.14 4.37
N ASN A 66 19.69 13.81 3.16
CA ASN A 66 18.61 14.55 2.51
C ASN A 66 17.29 13.77 2.42
N GLY A 67 17.10 12.70 3.21
CA GLY A 67 15.82 12.00 3.23
C GLY A 67 15.86 10.55 3.69
N LEU A 68 14.72 9.89 3.52
CA LEU A 68 14.50 8.50 3.90
C LEU A 68 14.22 7.66 2.64
N SER A 69 15.00 6.61 2.45
CA SER A 69 14.66 5.55 1.48
C SER A 69 13.98 4.40 2.21
N ILE A 70 12.87 3.92 1.65
CA ILE A 70 12.14 2.76 2.16
C ILE A 70 12.03 1.75 1.02
N GLY A 71 12.61 0.56 1.22
CA GLY A 71 12.46 -0.57 0.32
C GLY A 71 11.52 -1.61 0.91
N ILE A 72 10.66 -2.16 0.07
CA ILE A 72 9.87 -3.36 0.38
C ILE A 72 10.27 -4.47 -0.59
N LEU A 73 10.55 -5.65 -0.03
CA LEU A 73 10.81 -6.87 -0.78
C LEU A 73 9.82 -7.93 -0.32
N LEU A 74 9.32 -8.72 -1.26
CA LEU A 74 8.51 -9.90 -0.95
C LEU A 74 9.06 -11.10 -1.73
N GLU A 75 9.29 -12.18 -1.00
CA GLU A 75 9.66 -13.48 -1.50
C GLU A 75 8.47 -14.43 -1.30
N ASN A 76 8.00 -15.04 -2.39
CA ASN A 76 7.03 -16.14 -2.30
C ASN A 76 7.76 -17.38 -1.77
N THR A 77 7.42 -17.82 -0.57
CA THR A 77 7.98 -19.03 0.06
C THR A 77 6.99 -20.19 0.06
N ASP A 78 5.84 -20.01 -0.60
CA ASP A 78 4.86 -21.05 -0.83
C ASP A 78 5.27 -21.94 -2.02
N THR A 79 4.62 -23.10 -2.11
CA THR A 79 4.74 -24.00 -3.27
C THR A 79 3.81 -23.62 -4.42
N ARG A 80 2.95 -22.63 -4.20
CA ARG A 80 1.92 -22.16 -5.14
C ARG A 80 2.27 -20.76 -5.65
N ASP A 81 1.83 -20.45 -6.86
CA ASP A 81 1.89 -19.08 -7.38
C ASP A 81 1.04 -18.14 -6.52
N GLN A 82 1.62 -17.00 -6.16
CA GLN A 82 1.02 -15.99 -5.30
C GLN A 82 0.80 -14.69 -6.08
N PRO A 83 -0.41 -14.12 -6.11
CA PRO A 83 -0.60 -12.75 -6.59
C PRO A 83 0.02 -11.77 -5.59
N VAL A 84 0.85 -10.83 -6.04
CA VAL A 84 1.55 -9.90 -5.14
C VAL A 84 1.27 -8.47 -5.56
N GLY A 85 0.74 -7.68 -4.62
CA GLY A 85 0.69 -6.22 -4.67
C GLY A 85 1.37 -5.67 -3.42
N MET A 86 2.16 -4.61 -3.58
CA MET A 86 2.90 -3.98 -2.49
C MET A 86 2.84 -2.47 -2.61
N GLY A 87 2.83 -1.78 -1.48
CA GLY A 87 2.86 -0.33 -1.46
C GLY A 87 3.05 0.21 -0.04
N PHE A 88 3.18 1.51 0.06
CA PHE A 88 3.23 2.24 1.31
C PHE A 88 1.96 3.08 1.47
N HIS A 89 1.58 3.34 2.73
CA HIS A 89 0.47 4.23 3.06
C HIS A 89 0.95 5.41 3.92
N PRO A 90 1.85 6.28 3.39
CA PRO A 90 2.39 7.38 4.15
C PRO A 90 1.33 8.46 4.38
N TYR A 91 1.26 8.96 5.62
CA TYR A 91 0.47 10.14 5.95
C TYR A 91 1.40 11.35 6.00
N PHE A 92 1.16 12.31 5.10
CA PHE A 92 1.85 13.59 5.10
C PHE A 92 1.02 14.66 5.83
N PRO A 93 1.64 15.54 6.64
CA PRO A 93 0.92 16.62 7.30
C PRO A 93 0.21 17.53 6.29
N ARG A 94 -1.08 17.77 6.49
CA ARG A 94 -1.85 18.76 5.71
C ARG A 94 -1.75 20.12 6.39
N HIS A 95 -1.39 21.15 5.61
CA HIS A 95 -1.28 22.53 6.09
C HIS A 95 -1.78 23.51 5.03
N THR A 96 -2.03 24.75 5.43
CA THR A 96 -2.41 25.83 4.51
C THR A 96 -1.34 25.99 3.42
N GLY A 97 -1.77 26.04 2.16
CA GLY A 97 -0.89 26.17 1.01
C GLY A 97 -0.20 24.87 0.57
N LEU A 98 -0.60 23.70 1.11
CA LEU A 98 -0.15 22.41 0.60
C LEU A 98 -0.53 22.28 -0.89
N LYS A 99 0.45 22.01 -1.73
CA LYS A 99 0.24 21.70 -3.14
C LYS A 99 0.62 20.26 -3.45
N LEU A 100 -0.17 19.61 -4.30
CA LEU A 100 0.08 18.27 -4.82
C LEU A 100 0.32 18.34 -6.31
N GLY A 101 1.25 17.53 -6.79
CA GLY A 101 1.59 17.40 -8.20
C GLY A 101 2.27 16.06 -8.44
N PHE A 102 1.84 15.34 -9.46
CA PHE A 102 2.39 14.05 -9.86
C PHE A 102 2.05 13.76 -11.32
N ALA A 103 2.88 12.95 -11.96
CA ALA A 103 2.63 12.50 -13.32
C ALA A 103 1.72 11.26 -13.31
N ALA A 104 0.64 11.33 -14.07
CA ALA A 104 -0.25 10.22 -14.35
C ALA A 104 -0.83 10.41 -15.76
N SER A 105 -1.29 9.34 -16.38
CA SER A 105 -1.96 9.35 -17.70
C SER A 105 -3.44 9.04 -17.60
N SER A 106 -3.85 8.43 -16.48
CA SER A 106 -5.18 7.90 -16.25
C SER A 106 -5.52 7.86 -14.77
N VAL A 107 -6.82 7.82 -14.48
CA VAL A 107 -7.36 7.63 -13.14
C VAL A 107 -8.49 6.61 -13.19
N TRP A 108 -8.59 5.78 -12.15
CA TRP A 108 -9.76 4.93 -11.91
C TRP A 108 -10.79 5.67 -11.07
N THR A 109 -12.02 5.78 -11.57
CA THR A 109 -13.17 6.19 -10.75
C THR A 109 -13.58 5.05 -9.83
N ASN A 110 -14.19 5.37 -8.69
CA ASN A 110 -14.66 4.37 -7.74
C ASN A 110 -16.15 4.11 -7.94
N GLY A 111 -16.54 2.85 -7.84
CA GLY A 111 -17.93 2.42 -7.71
C GLY A 111 -18.48 2.69 -6.31
N PRO A 112 -19.78 2.41 -6.08
CA PRO A 112 -20.43 2.57 -4.78
C PRO A 112 -19.87 1.61 -3.69
N ASP A 113 -19.11 0.60 -4.09
CA ASP A 113 -18.42 -0.38 -3.26
C ASP A 113 -16.93 -0.06 -3.05
N HIS A 114 -16.50 1.15 -3.45
CA HIS A 114 -15.10 1.61 -3.43
C HIS A 114 -14.15 0.82 -4.35
N LEU A 115 -14.67 -0.02 -5.25
CA LEU A 115 -13.87 -0.75 -6.22
C LEU A 115 -13.67 0.06 -7.51
N PRO A 116 -12.61 -0.21 -8.30
CA PRO A 116 -12.40 0.45 -9.58
C PRO A 116 -13.58 0.24 -10.55
N ALA A 117 -14.13 1.33 -11.07
CA ALA A 117 -15.25 1.32 -12.00
C ALA A 117 -14.83 1.61 -13.45
N LEU A 118 -14.34 2.82 -13.73
CA LEU A 118 -13.93 3.23 -15.08
C LEU A 118 -12.53 3.84 -15.06
N ARG A 119 -11.72 3.48 -16.07
CA ARG A 119 -10.42 4.14 -16.32
C ARG A 119 -10.62 5.28 -17.31
N VAL A 120 -10.35 6.51 -16.86
CA VAL A 120 -10.51 7.73 -17.67
C VAL A 120 -9.19 8.51 -17.77
N PRO A 121 -9.01 9.36 -18.79
CA PRO A 121 -7.84 10.25 -18.89
C PRO A 121 -7.77 11.26 -17.72
N VAL A 122 -6.56 11.68 -17.33
CA VAL A 122 -6.37 12.72 -16.30
C VAL A 122 -6.51 14.13 -16.87
N GLU A 123 -7.75 14.54 -17.11
CA GLU A 123 -8.11 15.86 -17.62
C GLU A 123 -8.90 16.68 -16.58
N GLY A 124 -8.86 18.01 -16.70
CA GLY A 124 -9.59 18.92 -15.81
C GLY A 124 -9.26 18.66 -14.34
N GLU A 125 -10.30 18.38 -13.54
CA GLU A 125 -10.18 18.11 -12.11
C GLU A 125 -9.42 16.83 -11.76
N TRP A 126 -9.12 15.96 -12.72
CA TRP A 126 -8.29 14.78 -12.50
C TRP A 126 -6.80 15.05 -12.70
N SER A 127 -6.42 16.21 -13.23
CA SER A 127 -5.02 16.49 -13.57
C SER A 127 -4.24 17.07 -12.39
N PHE A 128 -3.15 16.40 -12.02
CA PHE A 128 -2.12 16.88 -11.09
C PHE A 128 -0.77 17.08 -11.79
N ALA A 129 -0.75 17.21 -13.13
CA ALA A 129 0.47 17.42 -13.90
C ALA A 129 1.20 18.73 -13.52
N HIS A 130 0.46 19.68 -12.96
CA HIS A 130 1.00 20.88 -12.34
C HIS A 130 0.63 20.92 -10.86
N MET A 131 1.56 21.40 -10.03
CA MET A 131 1.34 21.60 -8.61
C MET A 131 0.13 22.51 -8.37
N ARG A 132 -0.91 21.97 -7.73
CA ARG A 132 -2.12 22.71 -7.36
C ARG A 132 -2.49 22.46 -5.91
N ASP A 133 -3.34 23.31 -5.36
CA ASP A 133 -3.86 23.12 -4.00
C ASP A 133 -4.50 21.73 -3.88
N ALA A 134 -4.23 21.02 -2.78
CA ALA A 134 -4.85 19.72 -2.51
C ALA A 134 -6.37 19.82 -2.29
N GLY A 135 -6.92 21.04 -2.24
CA GLY A 135 -8.33 21.31 -1.98
C GLY A 135 -8.68 21.05 -0.53
N GLN A 136 -9.97 20.89 -0.25
CA GLN A 136 -10.48 20.31 1.01
C GLN A 136 -11.17 18.96 0.77
N GLU A 137 -11.63 18.71 -0.46
CA GLU A 137 -12.29 17.48 -0.86
C GLU A 137 -11.37 16.25 -0.71
N PRO A 138 -11.93 15.07 -0.42
CA PRO A 138 -11.19 13.82 -0.45
C PRO A 138 -10.68 13.52 -1.87
N ILE A 139 -9.43 13.08 -1.95
CA ILE A 139 -8.86 12.47 -3.15
C ILE A 139 -8.57 11.02 -2.79
N ASP A 140 -9.33 10.09 -3.36
CA ASP A 140 -9.25 8.67 -3.04
C ASP A 140 -9.38 7.84 -4.32
N ASN A 141 -8.42 8.01 -5.23
CA ASN A 141 -8.45 7.36 -6.53
C ASN A 141 -7.07 6.80 -6.88
N CYS A 142 -7.08 5.73 -7.69
CA CYS A 142 -5.86 5.16 -8.22
C CYS A 142 -5.47 5.88 -9.53
N TYR A 143 -4.31 6.55 -9.51
CA TYR A 143 -3.71 7.21 -10.67
C TYR A 143 -2.60 6.35 -11.28
N ALA A 144 -2.51 6.31 -12.61
CA ALA A 144 -1.51 5.53 -13.37
C ALA A 144 -1.07 6.23 -14.65
#